data_AF-A0A8H7E406-F1
#
_entry.id   AF-A0A8H7E406-F1
#
_cell.length_a   1.000
_cell.length_b   1.000
_cell.length_c   1.000
_cell.angle_alpha   90.00
_cell.angle_beta   90.00
_cell.angle_gamma   90.00
#
_symmetry.space_group_name_H-M   'P 1'
#
loop_
_entity.id
_entity.type
_entity.pdbx_description
1 polymer ?
#
loop_
_entity_poly.entity_id
_entity_poly.type
_entity_poly.pdbx_seq_one_letter_code
_entity_poly.pdbx_strand_id
1 'polypeptide(L)'
;MLDTYPSRKLWAEHDFTEHRCHNFCQCHDCWETFTIEREFTQHLVQQHQYGSLNHTQLLSTLLAAKESNPEPIASQRCPLCQEEGWGSQRCFVTHVGRHLEEIALSALPRDVGSDSEAGSRGSQSAEDISTKDEYTNSPNNESQAQLELIREQR
;
A
#
# COMPACT_ATOMS: atom_id res chain seq x y z
N MET A 1 14.75 -6.04 17.58
CA MET A 1 13.63 -6.64 18.34
C MET A 1 12.51 -6.85 17.34
N LEU A 2 11.80 -7.97 17.35
CA LEU A 2 10.69 -8.18 16.43
C LEU A 2 9.46 -7.49 17.02
N ASP A 3 8.93 -6.47 16.35
CA ASP A 3 7.72 -5.80 16.78
C ASP A 3 6.50 -6.57 16.28
N THR A 4 5.55 -6.84 17.18
CA THR A 4 4.28 -7.52 16.87
C THR A 4 3.12 -6.58 17.15
N TYR A 5 2.13 -6.58 16.26
CA TYR A 5 0.99 -5.69 16.35
C TYR A 5 -0.29 -6.52 16.57
N PRO A 6 -1.08 -6.25 17.63
CA PRO A 6 -2.25 -7.06 17.96
C PRO A 6 -3.45 -6.78 17.04
N SER A 7 -3.36 -5.78 16.16
CA SER A 7 -4.42 -5.50 15.17
C SER A 7 -3.84 -4.98 13.86
N ARG A 8 -4.58 -5.20 12.77
CA ARG A 8 -4.29 -4.63 11.45
C ARG A 8 -4.19 -3.11 11.48
N LYS A 9 -4.96 -2.46 12.35
CA LYS A 9 -4.94 -0.99 12.51
C LYS A 9 -3.58 -0.53 13.06
N LEU A 10 -3.11 -1.14 14.14
CA LEU A 10 -1.82 -0.76 14.76
C LEU A 10 -0.63 -1.07 13.85
N TRP A 11 -0.67 -2.20 13.15
CA TRP A 11 0.32 -2.52 12.12
C TRP A 11 0.32 -1.46 11.01
N ALA A 12 -0.86 -1.09 10.51
CA ALA A 12 -0.96 -0.07 9.47
C ALA A 12 -0.47 1.29 9.95
N GLU A 13 -0.85 1.73 11.15
CA GLU A 13 -0.36 2.99 11.73
C GLU A 13 1.18 3.03 11.74
N HIS A 14 1.83 1.97 12.24
CA HIS A 14 3.28 1.85 12.20
C HIS A 14 3.85 1.87 10.77
N ASP A 15 3.28 1.09 9.84
CA ASP A 15 3.76 1.02 8.47
C ASP A 15 3.71 2.39 7.78
N PHE A 16 2.66 3.18 8.04
CA PHE A 16 2.51 4.53 7.48
C PHE A 16 3.33 5.62 8.18
N THR A 17 3.77 5.41 9.43
CA THR A 17 4.62 6.37 10.14
C THR A 17 6.11 6.07 10.05
N GLU A 18 6.51 4.82 9.73
CA GLU A 18 7.92 4.42 9.75
C GLU A 18 8.45 3.94 8.38
N HIS A 19 7.60 3.31 7.56
CA HIS A 19 8.04 2.67 6.31
C HIS A 19 7.49 3.32 5.05
N ARG A 20 6.29 3.90 5.12
CA ARG A 20 5.60 4.56 4.00
C ARG A 20 5.48 6.06 4.21
N CYS A 21 6.53 6.64 4.75
CA CYS A 21 6.64 8.07 4.98
C CYS A 21 7.98 8.60 4.44
N HIS A 22 7.96 9.87 4.06
CA HIS A 22 9.17 10.64 3.84
C HIS A 22 9.68 11.16 5.18
N ASN A 23 10.85 10.67 5.62
CA ASN A 23 11.52 11.15 6.83
C ASN A 23 12.48 12.28 6.48
N PHE A 24 12.46 13.34 7.29
CA PHE A 24 13.38 14.47 7.15
C PHE A 24 13.63 15.11 8.53
N CYS A 25 14.70 15.89 8.64
CA CYS A 25 14.95 16.77 9.77
C CYS A 25 14.51 18.19 9.39
N GLN A 26 13.71 18.83 10.22
CA GLN A 26 13.34 20.24 10.07
C GLN A 26 14.06 21.10 11.10
N CYS A 27 14.72 22.17 10.63
CA CYS A 27 15.32 23.15 11.53
C CYS A 27 14.23 24.01 12.17
N HIS A 28 14.19 24.10 13.50
CA HIS A 28 13.22 24.97 14.18
C HIS A 28 13.57 26.47 14.08
N ASP A 29 14.84 26.81 13.86
CA ASP A 29 15.29 28.20 13.81
C ASP A 29 15.01 28.87 12.46
N CYS A 30 15.06 28.11 11.36
CA CYS A 30 14.87 28.64 10.00
C CYS A 30 13.97 27.81 9.09
N TRP A 31 13.36 26.72 9.58
CA TRP A 31 12.38 25.88 8.87
C TRP A 31 12.90 25.13 7.63
N GLU A 32 14.21 25.20 7.36
CA GLU A 32 14.88 24.42 6.32
C GLU A 32 14.80 22.92 6.62
N THR A 33 14.68 22.10 5.58
CA THR A 33 14.49 20.65 5.70
C THR A 33 15.62 19.87 5.07
N PHE A 34 15.97 18.74 5.67
CA PHE A 34 17.12 17.93 5.27
C PHE A 34 16.77 16.45 5.37
N THR A 35 17.04 15.67 4.34
CA THR A 35 16.83 14.21 4.37
C THR A 35 18.04 13.46 4.93
N ILE A 36 19.18 14.15 5.04
CA ILE A 36 20.45 13.59 5.51
C ILE A 36 20.83 14.25 6.84
N GLU A 37 20.93 13.46 7.90
CA GLU A 37 21.28 13.89 9.26
C GLU A 37 22.59 14.70 9.30
N ARG A 38 23.61 14.27 8.54
CA ARG A 38 24.90 14.98 8.45
C ARG A 38 24.74 16.41 7.90
N GLU A 39 23.90 16.59 6.89
CA GLU A 39 23.67 17.91 6.29
C GLU A 39 22.94 18.81 7.27
N PHE A 40 21.96 18.27 7.98
CA PHE A 40 21.25 18.99 9.03
C PHE A 40 22.18 19.42 10.18
N THR A 41 22.99 18.49 10.70
CA THR A 41 23.96 18.82 11.78
C THR A 41 25.00 19.85 11.33
N GLN A 42 25.49 19.73 10.10
CA GLN A 42 26.37 20.74 9.51
C GLN A 42 25.67 22.10 9.41
N HIS A 43 24.40 22.13 8.98
CA HIS A 43 23.58 23.33 8.90
C HIS A 43 23.45 24.02 10.28
N LEU A 44 23.16 23.26 11.34
CA LEU A 44 23.07 23.81 12.70
C LEU A 44 24.38 24.51 13.14
N VAL A 45 25.52 23.88 12.88
CA VAL A 45 26.84 24.45 13.22
C VAL A 45 27.12 25.71 12.40
N GLN A 46 26.83 25.69 11.10
CA GLN A 46 27.22 26.76 10.18
C GLN A 46 26.29 27.98 10.24
N GLN A 47 24.99 27.78 10.40
CA GLN A 47 23.99 28.85 10.28
C GLN A 47 23.45 29.34 11.62
N HIS A 48 23.42 28.47 12.63
CA HIS A 48 22.80 28.78 13.92
C HIS A 48 23.80 28.85 15.09
N GLN A 49 25.08 28.67 14.80
CA GLN A 49 26.15 28.69 15.82
C GLN A 49 25.89 27.69 16.96
N TYR A 50 25.23 26.58 16.65
CA TYR A 50 25.17 25.43 17.54
C TYR A 50 26.62 24.92 17.57
N GLY A 51 27.38 25.39 18.56
CA GLY A 51 28.81 25.10 18.71
C GLY A 51 29.05 23.60 18.93
N SER A 52 30.17 23.24 19.59
CA SER A 52 30.45 21.84 19.95
C SER A 52 29.38 21.27 20.90
N LEU A 53 28.22 20.90 20.37
CA LEU A 53 27.20 20.11 21.06
C LEU A 53 27.88 18.83 21.51
N ASN A 54 27.70 18.48 22.78
CA ASN A 54 28.10 17.15 23.20
C ASN A 54 27.20 16.11 22.50
N HIS A 55 27.66 14.86 22.46
CA HIS A 55 26.96 13.79 21.75
C HIS A 55 25.49 13.64 22.19
N THR A 56 25.20 13.78 23.48
CA THR A 56 23.83 13.69 24.00
C THR A 56 22.95 14.83 23.50
N GLN A 57 23.45 16.06 23.53
CA GLN A 57 22.74 17.24 23.01
C GLN A 57 22.45 17.09 21.52
N LEU A 58 23.45 16.65 20.75
CA LEU A 58 23.28 16.42 19.32
C LEU A 58 22.17 15.40 19.04
N LEU A 59 22.19 14.26 19.72
CA LEU A 59 21.14 13.24 19.58
C LEU A 59 19.76 13.79 19.96
N SER A 60 19.65 14.54 21.06
CA SER A 60 18.37 15.15 21.45
C SER A 60 17.86 16.14 20.41
N THR A 61 18.73 16.98 19.84
CA THR A 61 18.36 17.92 18.78
C THR A 61 17.91 17.20 17.52
N LEU A 62 18.62 16.14 17.12
CA LEU A 62 18.26 15.32 15.97
C LEU A 62 16.89 14.64 16.13
N LEU A 63 16.66 14.04 17.31
CA LEU A 63 15.39 13.40 17.61
C LEU A 63 14.23 14.39 17.62
N ALA A 64 14.45 15.60 18.15
CA ALA A 64 13.43 16.65 18.17
C ALA A 64 13.12 17.22 16.79
N ALA A 65 14.12 17.27 15.90
CA ALA A 65 13.98 17.78 14.54
C ALA A 65 13.43 16.74 13.55
N LYS A 66 13.43 15.45 13.91
CA LYS A 66 12.99 14.37 13.02
C LYS A 66 11.47 14.45 12.84
N GLU A 67 11.07 14.65 11.60
CA GLU A 67 9.69 14.70 11.15
C GLU A 67 9.45 13.63 10.08
N SER A 68 8.18 13.23 9.94
CA SER A 68 7.76 12.24 8.95
C SER A 68 6.45 12.65 8.30
N ASN A 69 6.41 12.67 6.97
CA ASN A 69 5.19 12.89 6.22
C ASN A 69 4.76 11.60 5.51
N PRO A 70 3.53 11.11 5.71
CA PRO A 70 3.02 9.96 4.98
C PRO A 70 3.10 10.20 3.48
N GLU A 71 3.61 9.21 2.75
CA GLU A 71 3.61 9.25 1.29
C GLU A 71 2.15 9.17 0.77
N PRO A 72 1.83 9.83 -0.35
CA PRO A 72 0.49 9.80 -0.93
C PRO A 72 0.01 8.36 -1.16
N ILE A 73 -1.24 8.06 -0.84
CA ILE A 73 -1.75 6.69 -1.01
C ILE A 73 -1.72 6.21 -2.47
N ALA A 74 -1.88 7.15 -3.41
CA ALA A 74 -1.84 6.88 -4.84
C ALA A 74 -0.44 6.46 -5.34
N SER A 75 0.64 6.82 -4.64
CA SER A 75 2.01 6.39 -4.97
C SER A 75 2.37 5.04 -4.35
N GLN A 76 1.52 4.47 -3.50
CA GLN A 76 1.81 3.22 -2.81
C GLN A 76 1.68 2.02 -3.75
N ARG A 77 2.61 1.09 -3.61
CA ARG A 77 2.59 -0.23 -4.25
C ARG A 77 2.54 -1.32 -3.20
N CYS A 78 1.78 -2.37 -3.47
CA CYS A 78 1.81 -3.57 -2.63
C CYS A 78 3.19 -4.23 -2.76
N PRO A 79 3.93 -4.47 -1.66
CA PRO A 79 5.27 -5.05 -1.73
C PRO A 79 5.27 -6.54 -2.10
N LEU A 80 4.09 -7.19 -2.06
CA LEU A 80 3.94 -8.63 -2.28
C LEU A 80 3.50 -8.95 -3.71
N CYS A 81 2.63 -8.12 -4.32
CA CYS A 81 2.09 -8.35 -5.66
C CYS A 81 2.27 -7.17 -6.64
N GLN A 82 2.82 -6.03 -6.19
CA GLN A 82 3.06 -4.82 -6.97
C GLN A 82 1.80 -4.10 -7.50
N GLU A 83 0.60 -4.45 -7.04
CA GLU A 83 -0.62 -3.71 -7.33
C GLU A 83 -0.52 -2.25 -6.83
N GLU A 84 -1.11 -1.31 -7.59
CA GLU A 84 -1.04 0.14 -7.36
C GLU A 84 -2.39 0.82 -7.68
N GLY A 85 -2.47 2.15 -7.53
CA GLY A 85 -3.68 2.90 -7.88
C GLY A 85 -4.77 2.85 -6.80
N TRP A 86 -4.37 2.80 -5.52
CA TRP A 86 -5.28 2.68 -4.39
C TRP A 86 -6.15 3.93 -4.19
N GLY A 87 -7.47 3.76 -4.09
CA GLY A 87 -8.40 4.87 -3.83
C GLY A 87 -8.43 5.36 -2.37
N SER A 88 -7.92 4.56 -1.42
CA SER A 88 -7.82 4.97 0.00
C SER A 88 -6.82 4.12 0.77
N GLN A 89 -6.36 4.62 1.92
CA GLN A 89 -5.45 3.90 2.81
C GLN A 89 -6.08 2.58 3.30
N ARG A 90 -7.39 2.59 3.54
CA ARG A 90 -8.14 1.39 3.94
C ARG A 90 -8.11 0.30 2.87
N CYS A 91 -8.23 0.67 1.59
CA CYS A 91 -8.17 -0.29 0.49
C CYS A 91 -6.79 -0.97 0.45
N PHE A 92 -5.73 -0.17 0.50
CA PHE A 92 -4.34 -0.65 0.55
C PHE A 92 -4.09 -1.58 1.75
N VAL A 93 -4.42 -1.14 2.97
CA VAL A 93 -4.23 -1.91 4.21
C VAL A 93 -5.02 -3.22 4.19
N THR A 94 -6.23 -3.20 3.64
CA THR A 94 -7.05 -4.41 3.50
C THR A 94 -6.43 -5.39 2.52
N HIS A 95 -5.91 -4.89 1.40
CA HIS A 95 -5.23 -5.70 0.39
C HIS A 95 -3.96 -6.36 0.98
N VAL A 96 -3.03 -5.57 1.54
CA VAL A 96 -1.79 -6.13 2.11
C VAL A 96 -2.11 -7.08 3.26
N GLY A 97 -3.09 -6.74 4.09
CA GLY A 97 -3.54 -7.60 5.19
C GLY A 97 -4.01 -8.99 4.73
N ARG A 98 -4.61 -9.12 3.54
CA ARG A 98 -5.01 -10.44 3.00
C ARG A 98 -3.79 -11.28 2.64
N HIS A 99 -2.79 -10.68 1.99
CA HIS A 99 -1.56 -11.41 1.69
C HIS A 99 -0.82 -11.86 2.95
N LEU A 100 -0.74 -10.99 3.97
CA LEU A 100 -0.13 -11.38 5.26
C LEU A 100 -0.88 -12.54 5.92
N GLU A 101 -2.21 -12.55 5.83
CA GLU A 101 -3.06 -13.63 6.31
C GLU A 101 -2.83 -14.93 5.52
N GLU A 102 -2.82 -14.87 4.19
CA GLU A 102 -2.52 -16.02 3.32
C GLU A 102 -1.15 -16.62 3.63
N ILE A 103 -0.13 -15.78 3.79
CA ILE A 103 1.23 -16.20 4.16
C ILE A 103 1.20 -16.88 5.53
N ALA A 104 0.57 -16.27 6.53
CA ALA A 104 0.49 -16.83 7.88
C ALA A 104 -0.22 -18.19 7.89
N LEU A 105 -1.35 -18.32 7.17
CA LEU A 105 -2.10 -19.57 7.05
C LEU A 105 -1.30 -20.65 6.31
N SER A 106 -0.55 -20.27 5.27
CA SER A 106 0.29 -21.20 4.50
C SER A 106 1.44 -21.79 5.32
N ALA A 107 1.89 -21.07 6.36
CA ALA A 107 2.95 -21.50 7.25
C ALA A 107 2.46 -22.46 8.36
N LEU A 108 1.15 -22.63 8.51
CA LEU A 108 0.61 -23.59 9.47
C LEU A 108 0.87 -25.03 8.99
N PRO A 109 1.26 -25.95 9.89
CA PRO A 109 1.40 -27.35 9.54
C PRO A 109 0.09 -27.87 8.94
N ARG A 110 0.18 -28.48 7.75
CA ARG A 110 -0.95 -29.23 7.20
C ARG A 110 -1.11 -30.50 8.02
N ASP A 111 -2.35 -30.80 8.42
CA ASP A 111 -2.64 -32.10 9.01
C ASP A 111 -2.37 -33.17 7.93
N VAL A 112 -1.28 -33.90 8.09
CA VAL A 112 -0.88 -35.01 7.20
C VAL A 112 -1.80 -36.23 7.33
N GLY A 113 -2.94 -36.12 8.03
CA GLY A 113 -3.94 -37.17 8.23
C GLY A 113 -5.10 -37.21 7.24
N SER A 114 -5.16 -36.33 6.22
CA SER A 114 -6.30 -36.29 5.28
C SER A 114 -5.92 -36.38 3.79
N ASP A 115 -4.80 -37.01 3.45
CA ASP A 115 -4.59 -37.55 2.09
C ASP A 115 -4.94 -39.04 2.10
N SER A 116 -6.24 -39.33 2.14
CA SER A 116 -6.75 -40.59 1.61
C SER A 116 -6.84 -40.46 0.10
N GLU A 117 -5.79 -40.90 -0.58
CA GLU A 117 -5.73 -41.14 -2.02
C GLU A 117 -6.85 -42.11 -2.45
N ALA A 118 -8.07 -41.58 -2.67
CA ALA A 118 -9.13 -42.32 -3.34
C ALA A 118 -8.96 -42.18 -4.86
N GLY A 119 -7.95 -42.87 -5.39
CA GLY A 119 -7.87 -43.15 -6.81
C GLY A 119 -9.04 -44.03 -7.25
N SER A 120 -9.98 -43.47 -8.02
CA SER A 120 -10.86 -44.27 -8.87
C SER A 120 -10.96 -43.62 -10.24
N ARG A 121 -10.31 -44.27 -11.21
CA ARG A 121 -10.38 -43.98 -12.65
C ARG A 121 -11.61 -44.67 -13.23
N GLY A 122 -12.33 -43.95 -14.09
CA GLY A 122 -13.19 -44.49 -15.16
C GLY A 122 -14.69 -44.38 -14.88
N SER A 123 -15.56 -44.16 -15.85
CA SER A 123 -15.48 -43.79 -17.27
C SER A 123 -16.92 -43.55 -17.71
N GLN A 124 -17.17 -42.46 -18.46
CA GLN A 124 -18.24 -42.26 -19.46
C GLN A 124 -19.69 -42.69 -19.14
N SER A 125 -20.61 -41.73 -19.18
CA SER A 125 -21.72 -41.82 -20.15
C SER A 125 -22.27 -40.43 -20.45
N ALA A 126 -22.17 -40.03 -21.72
CA ALA A 126 -22.90 -38.92 -22.31
C ALA A 126 -24.30 -39.43 -22.65
N GLU A 127 -25.36 -38.69 -22.29
CA GLU A 127 -26.60 -38.66 -23.06
C GLU A 127 -27.15 -37.23 -23.10
N ASP A 128 -27.20 -36.76 -24.34
CA ASP A 128 -27.77 -35.55 -24.92
C ASP A 128 -29.30 -35.70 -25.01
N ILE A 129 -30.05 -34.63 -24.74
CA ILE A 129 -31.25 -34.32 -25.55
C ILE A 129 -31.49 -32.81 -25.61
N SER A 130 -31.17 -32.29 -26.78
CA SER A 130 -31.54 -31.00 -27.36
C SER A 130 -33.04 -30.90 -27.69
N THR A 131 -33.63 -29.71 -27.56
CA THR A 131 -34.43 -29.01 -28.62
C THR A 131 -34.77 -27.59 -28.14
N LYS A 132 -34.16 -26.53 -28.72
CA LYS A 132 -34.62 -25.70 -29.87
C LYS A 132 -35.84 -24.83 -29.54
N ASP A 133 -36.05 -23.59 -29.97
CA ASP A 133 -35.36 -22.47 -30.65
C ASP A 133 -36.32 -21.27 -30.32
N GLU A 134 -36.06 -19.96 -30.41
CA GLU A 134 -35.84 -19.09 -31.57
C GLU A 134 -35.82 -17.65 -31.00
N TYR A 135 -34.73 -16.90 -31.19
CA TYR A 135 -34.58 -15.79 -32.15
C TYR A 135 -35.59 -14.63 -32.06
N THR A 136 -35.08 -13.41 -31.84
CA THR A 136 -35.25 -12.32 -32.81
C THR A 136 -34.07 -11.34 -32.76
N ASN A 137 -33.88 -10.73 -33.92
CA ASN A 137 -32.65 -10.19 -34.51
C ASN A 137 -32.27 -8.78 -34.04
N SER A 138 -30.97 -8.51 -34.17
CA SER A 138 -30.22 -7.23 -34.22
C SER A 138 -30.75 -6.24 -35.29
N PRO A 139 -30.15 -5.05 -35.63
CA PRO A 139 -28.88 -4.42 -35.20
C PRO A 139 -28.82 -2.86 -35.11
N ASN A 140 -27.63 -2.37 -34.70
CA ASN A 140 -26.89 -1.15 -35.13
C ASN A 140 -27.41 0.28 -34.90
N ASN A 141 -26.53 1.14 -34.36
CA ASN A 141 -26.03 2.38 -35.01
C ASN A 141 -24.97 3.09 -34.12
N GLU A 142 -23.83 3.41 -34.73
CA GLU A 142 -22.78 4.30 -34.23
C GLU A 142 -23.03 5.78 -34.55
N SER A 143 -22.43 6.66 -33.74
CA SER A 143 -22.15 8.11 -33.95
C SER A 143 -23.12 9.11 -33.32
N GLN A 144 -22.65 9.76 -32.25
CA GLN A 144 -22.43 11.20 -32.23
C GLN A 144 -21.62 11.60 -30.99
N ALA A 145 -20.28 11.58 -31.15
CA ALA A 145 -19.46 12.54 -30.42
C ALA A 145 -19.74 13.94 -30.97
N GLN A 146 -19.56 14.95 -30.12
CA GLN A 146 -19.59 16.40 -30.42
C GLN A 146 -21.00 17.01 -30.54
N LEU A 147 -21.48 17.64 -29.44
CA LEU A 147 -22.12 18.98 -29.40
C LEU A 147 -22.91 19.23 -28.09
N GLU A 148 -22.26 19.21 -26.91
CA GLU A 148 -22.80 19.89 -25.71
C GLU A 148 -21.71 20.66 -24.94
N LEU A 149 -20.81 21.31 -25.67
CA LEU A 149 -19.86 22.30 -25.11
C LEU A 149 -20.34 23.76 -25.31
N ILE A 150 -21.61 23.99 -25.65
CA ILE A 150 -22.18 25.33 -25.84
C ILE A 150 -23.67 25.32 -25.46
N ARG A 151 -24.01 25.21 -24.17
CA ARG A 151 -25.39 25.50 -23.66
C ARG A 151 -25.47 25.52 -22.13
N GLU A 152 -24.77 26.46 -21.53
CA GLU A 152 -25.07 27.06 -20.23
C GLU A 152 -24.11 28.27 -20.16
N GLN A 153 -24.30 29.33 -20.97
CA GLN A 153 -25.35 30.36 -20.83
C GLN A 153 -25.51 30.78 -19.37
N ARG A 154 -25.50 32.06 -19.01
CA ARG A 154 -25.63 33.30 -19.75
C ARG A 154 -25.59 34.39 -18.67
#